data_AF-R4KLE1-F1
#
_entry.id   AF-R4KLE1-F1
#
_cell.length_a   1.000
_cell.length_b   1.000
_cell.length_c   1.000
_cell.angle_alpha   90.00
_cell.angle_beta   90.00
_cell.angle_gamma   90.00
#
_symmetry.space_group_name_H-M   'P 1'
#
loop_
_entity.id
_entity.type
_entity.pdbx_description
1 polymer ?
#
loop_
_entity_poly.entity_id
_entity_poly.type
_entity_poly.pdbx_seq_one_letter_code
_entity_poly.pdbx_strand_id
1 'polypeptide(L)' 'MASISVHALGRRVGMYVANKAVNPNQAELLGYGTEIILGSVLKLVVLFSIAALLRVVYEVSILLLLDCYGKHLL' A
#
# COMPACT_ATOMS: atom_id res chain seq x y z
N MET A 1 -10.32 -6.27 23.19
CA MET A 1 -9.21 -5.77 22.34
C MET A 1 -9.55 -6.12 20.90
N ALA A 2 -10.03 -5.16 20.10
CA ALA A 2 -10.25 -5.37 18.67
C ALA A 2 -8.92 -5.09 17.96
N SER A 3 -8.11 -6.12 17.72
CA SER A 3 -6.94 -6.00 16.86
C SER A 3 -7.43 -5.76 15.43
N ILE A 4 -7.46 -4.50 15.02
CA ILE A 4 -7.77 -4.13 13.64
C ILE A 4 -6.60 -4.65 12.79
N SER A 5 -6.78 -5.82 12.17
CA SER A 5 -5.77 -6.38 11.29
C SER A 5 -5.83 -5.67 9.94
N VAL A 6 -4.66 -5.42 9.36
CA VAL A 6 -4.53 -4.83 8.01
C VAL A 6 -5.31 -5.65 6.98
N HIS A 7 -5.31 -6.97 7.14
CA HIS A 7 -6.10 -7.91 6.36
C HIS A 7 -7.62 -7.61 6.47
N ALA A 8 -8.14 -7.44 7.69
CA ALA A 8 -9.56 -7.12 7.91
C ALA A 8 -9.94 -5.73 7.35
N LEU A 9 -9.03 -4.77 7.41
CA LEU A 9 -9.25 -3.41 6.88
C LEU A 9 -9.22 -3.40 5.35
N GLY A 10 -8.21 -4.02 4.73
CA GLY A 10 -8.08 -4.13 3.28
C GLY A 10 -9.26 -4.86 2.66
N ARG A 11 -9.70 -5.96 3.27
CA ARG A 11 -10.88 -6.71 2.84
C ARG A 11 -12.16 -5.88 2.93
N ARG A 12 -12.37 -5.12 4.02
CA ARG A 12 -13.54 -4.22 4.15
C ARG A 12 -13.56 -3.12 3.11
N VAL A 13 -12.43 -2.47 2.86
CA VAL A 13 -12.34 -1.38 1.89
C VAL A 13 -12.53 -1.92 0.46
N GLY A 14 -11.89 -3.02 0.11
CA GLY A 14 -12.06 -3.60 -1.22
C GLY A 14 -13.47 -4.14 -1.45
N MET A 15 -14.10 -4.79 -0.46
CA MET A 15 -15.52 -5.18 -0.51
C MET A 15 -16.48 -3.98 -0.64
N TYR A 16 -16.15 -2.84 -0.04
CA TYR A 16 -16.95 -1.61 -0.16
C TYR A 16 -16.89 -1.03 -1.58
N VAL A 17 -15.68 -0.92 -2.15
CA VAL A 17 -15.46 -0.46 -3.54
C VAL A 17 -16.11 -1.43 -4.53
N ALA A 18 -16.00 -2.72 -4.24
CA ALA A 18 -16.62 -3.78 -5.00
C ALA A 18 -18.14 -3.78 -4.97
N ASN A 19 -18.78 -3.62 -3.81
CA ASN A 19 -20.24 -3.52 -3.74
C ASN A 19 -20.78 -2.29 -4.49
N LYS A 20 -19.94 -1.26 -4.68
CA LYS A 20 -20.23 -0.11 -5.53
C LYS A 20 -20.04 -0.40 -7.03
N ALA A 21 -19.18 -1.35 -7.39
CA ALA A 21 -18.94 -1.80 -8.76
C ALA A 21 -19.67 -3.13 -8.97
N VAL A 22 -20.91 -3.07 -9.48
CA VAL A 22 -21.98 -4.10 -9.66
C VAL A 22 -21.59 -5.57 -9.97
N ASN A 23 -20.32 -5.94 -10.14
CA ASN A 23 -19.85 -7.27 -10.50
C ASN A 23 -19.17 -8.01 -9.31
N PRO A 24 -19.79 -9.06 -8.75
CA PRO A 24 -19.29 -9.78 -7.57
C PRO A 24 -17.96 -10.51 -7.80
N ASN A 25 -17.64 -10.89 -9.04
CA ASN A 25 -16.33 -11.47 -9.36
C ASN A 25 -15.19 -10.44 -9.32
N GLN A 26 -15.48 -9.17 -9.63
CA GLN A 26 -14.53 -8.09 -9.44
C GLN A 26 -14.36 -7.74 -7.96
N ALA A 27 -15.32 -8.12 -7.12
CA ALA A 27 -15.30 -7.78 -5.71
C ALA A 27 -14.15 -8.40 -4.94
N GLU A 28 -13.95 -9.68 -5.18
CA GLU A 28 -12.90 -10.47 -4.55
C GLU A 28 -11.52 -10.04 -5.06
N LEU A 29 -11.41 -9.78 -6.36
CA LEU A 29 -10.18 -9.26 -6.98
C LEU A 29 -9.81 -7.87 -6.44
N LEU A 30 -10.79 -6.97 -6.31
CA LEU A 30 -10.60 -5.63 -5.73
C LEU A 30 -10.30 -5.72 -4.23
N GLY A 31 -10.94 -6.65 -3.52
CA GLY A 31 -10.62 -7.03 -2.14
C GLY A 31 -9.14 -7.35 -1.95
N TYR A 32 -8.66 -8.31 -2.74
CA TYR A 32 -7.29 -8.79 -2.70
C TYR A 32 -6.29 -7.72 -3.16
N GLY A 33 -6.59 -6.99 -4.24
CA GLY A 33 -5.75 -5.87 -4.70
C GLY A 33 -5.64 -4.76 -3.66
N THR A 34 -6.75 -4.43 -3.00
CA THR A 34 -6.76 -3.41 -1.92
C THR A 34 -5.94 -3.88 -0.73
N GLU A 35 -6.00 -5.16 -0.36
CA GLU A 35 -5.17 -5.73 0.70
C GLU A 35 -3.67 -5.57 0.40
N ILE A 36 -3.24 -5.87 -0.83
CA ILE A 36 -1.84 -5.73 -1.25
C ILE A 36 -1.39 -4.27 -1.19
N ILE A 37 -2.20 -3.36 -1.70
CA ILE A 37 -1.90 -1.92 -1.69
C ILE A 37 -1.81 -1.42 -0.26
N LEU A 38 -2.77 -1.76 0.59
CA LEU A 38 -2.81 -1.34 1.98
C LEU A 38 -1.61 -1.88 2.79
N GLY A 39 -1.27 -3.15 2.57
CA GLY A 39 -0.09 -3.77 3.17
C GLY A 39 1.21 -3.10 2.71
N SER A 40 1.32 -2.74 1.43
CA SER A 40 2.47 -2.02 0.88
C SER A 40 2.59 -0.60 1.42
N VAL A 41 1.48 0.14 1.51
CA VAL A 41 1.45 1.50 2.07
C VAL A 41 1.92 1.48 3.52
N LEU A 42 1.44 0.54 4.33
CA LEU A 42 1.87 0.44 5.74
C LEU A 42 3.36 0.11 5.86
N LYS A 43 3.90 -0.79 5.03
CA LYS A 43 5.34 -1.07 5.01
C LYS A 43 6.16 0.16 4.63
N LEU A 44 5.70 0.93 3.63
CA LEU A 44 6.35 2.18 3.24
C LEU A 44 6.33 3.21 4.37
N VAL A 45 5.20 3.36 5.07
CA VAL A 45 5.08 4.26 6.23
C VAL A 45 6.07 3.89 7.33
N VAL A 46 6.21 2.60 7.65
CA VAL A 46 7.17 2.14 8.66
C VAL A 46 8.61 2.41 8.23
N LEU A 47 8.97 2.08 6.98
CA LEU A 47 10.31 2.35 6.44
C LEU A 47 10.63 3.85 6.44
N PHE A 48 9.68 4.69 6.05
CA PHE A 48 9.85 6.14 6.06
C PHE A 48 9.99 6.70 7.48
N SER A 49 9.25 6.13 8.44
CA SER A 49 9.37 6.51 9.86
C SER A 49 10.75 6.16 10.42
N ILE A 50 11.29 4.99 10.08
CA ILE A 50 12.65 4.58 10.46
C ILE A 50 13.70 5.50 9.81
N ALA A 51 13.55 5.81 8.51
CA ALA A 51 14.42 6.74 7.81
C ALA A 51 14.39 8.16 8.43
N ALA A 52 13.23 8.59 8.94
CA ALA A 52 13.05 9.85 9.66
C ALA A 52 13.79 9.87 10.99
N LEU A 53 13.70 8.80 11.78
CA LEU A 53 14.45 8.65 13.02
C LEU A 53 15.97 8.68 12.77
N LEU A 54 16.40 8.06 11.68
CA LEU A 54 17.82 7.99 11.29
C LEU A 54 18.31 9.26 10.55
N ARG A 55 17.45 10.28 10.35
CA ARG A 55 17.75 11.51 9.58
C ARG A 55 18.23 11.28 8.13
N VAL A 56 17.97 10.11 7.55
CA VAL A 56 18.35 9.74 6.18
C VAL A 56 17.17 9.82 5.20
N VAL A 57 16.08 10.51 5.56
CA VAL A 57 14.87 10.66 4.73
C VAL A 57 15.19 11.17 3.34
N TYR A 58 16.08 12.16 3.24
CA TYR A 58 16.47 12.77 1.97
C TYR A 58 17.19 11.77 1.06
N GLU A 59 18.13 10.99 1.61
CA GLU A 59 18.87 9.97 0.85
C GLU A 59 17.94 8.85 0.35
N VAL A 60 17.05 8.36 1.22
CA VAL A 60 16.07 7.34 0.87
C VAL A 60 15.08 7.85 -0.18
N SER A 61 14.67 9.12 -0.10
CA SER A 61 13.77 9.75 -1.09
C SER A 61 14.44 9.90 -2.45
N ILE A 62 15.71 10.30 -2.48
CA ILE A 62 16.50 10.42 -3.72
C ILE A 62 16.72 9.04 -4.36
N LEU A 63 17.04 8.01 -3.56
CA LEU A 63 17.17 6.63 -4.02
C LEU A 63 15.86 6.10 -4.63
N LEU A 64 14.72 6.35 -3.99
CA LEU A 64 13.40 5.96 -4.52
C LEU A 64 13.04 6.70 -5.82
N LEU A 65 13.37 8.00 -5.91
CA LEU A 65 13.20 8.79 -7.14
C LEU A 65 14.07 8.24 -8.27
N LEU A 66 15.34 7.97 -8.01
CA LEU A 66 16.26 7.40 -9.00
C LEU A 66 15.83 6.01 -9.48
N ASP A 67 15.38 5.11 -8.58
CA ASP A 67 14.87 3.80 -8.99
C ASP A 67 13.58 3.91 -9.83
N CYS A 68 12.69 4.85 -9.47
CA CYS A 68 11.44 5.08 -10.20
C CYS A 68 11.67 5.67 -11.59
N TYR A 69 12.59 6.61 -11.74
CA TYR A 69 12.91 7.24 -13.02
C TYR A 69 13.85 6.36 -13.88
N GLY A 70 14.76 5.61 -13.26
CA GLY A 70 15.70 4.73 -13.95
C GLY A 70 15.01 3.58 -14.70
N LYS A 71 13.86 3.11 -14.23
CA LYS A 71 13.06 2.07 -14.92
C LYS A 71 12.25 2.59 -16.12
N HIS A 72 12.14 3.90 -16.32
CA HIS A 72 11.34 4.48 -17.40
C HIS A 72 12.18 4.84 -18.64
N LEU A 73 13.49 4.62 -18.60
CA LEU A 73 14.47 5.00 -19.62
C LEU A 73 15.16 3.81 -20.32
N LEU A 74 14.71 2.58 -20.08
CA LEU A 74 15.26 1.33 -20.61
C LEU A 74 14.12 0.45 -21.14
#